data_AF-A0A2M7QY98-F1
#
_entry.id   AF-A0A2M7QY98-F1
#
_cell.length_a   1.000
_cell.length_b   1.000
_cell.length_c   1.000
_cell.angle_alpha   90.00
_cell.angle_beta   90.00
_cell.angle_gamma   90.00
#
_symmetry.space_group_name_H-M   'P 1'
#
loop_
_entity.id
_entity.type
_entity.pdbx_description
1 polymer ?
#
loop_
_entity_poly.entity_id
_entity_poly.type
_entity_poly.pdbx_seq_one_letter_code
_entity_poly.pdbx_strand_id
1 'polypeptide(L)'
;MHKSFTSGKSGAIGAFLAVLFFVVFMTLGFVQPEHSHMRNTISSLVLGEYGWVQTLNFFVLSASVAFIGFGLGKEISGKKHNSTFLASLFFSACVIFIALVPTDKTDPRELISFAKLSYMARIHHLFVL
;
A
#
# COMPACT_ATOMS: atom_id res chain seq x y z
N MET A 1 35.09 -6.20 -1.30
CA MET A 1 34.32 -5.06 -1.86
C MET A 1 33.09 -5.44 -2.70
N HIS A 2 32.60 -6.70 -2.70
CA HIS A 2 31.53 -7.13 -3.63
C HIS A 2 30.07 -6.95 -3.12
N LYS A 3 29.87 -6.47 -1.89
CA LYS A 3 28.55 -6.46 -1.22
C LYS A 3 27.65 -5.27 -1.59
N SER A 4 28.20 -4.09 -1.94
CA SER A 4 27.38 -2.88 -2.19
C SER A 4 26.58 -2.94 -3.49
N PHE A 5 27.15 -3.52 -4.56
CA PHE A 5 26.54 -3.52 -5.89
C PHE A 5 25.19 -4.23 -5.96
N THR A 6 25.03 -5.31 -5.18
CA THR A 6 23.76 -6.05 -5.09
C THR A 6 22.66 -5.31 -4.31
N SER A 7 23.05 -4.44 -3.36
CA SER A 7 22.11 -3.69 -2.50
C SER A 7 21.44 -2.56 -3.27
N GLY A 8 22.23 -1.83 -4.06
CA GLY A 8 21.72 -0.75 -4.90
C GLY A 8 20.73 -1.24 -5.96
N LYS A 9 20.96 -2.43 -6.54
CA LYS A 9 20.04 -3.04 -7.51
C LYS A 9 18.69 -3.39 -6.88
N SER A 10 18.67 -3.99 -5.70
CA SER A 10 17.41 -4.28 -5.00
C SER A 10 16.64 -3.01 -4.65
N GLY A 11 17.32 -1.98 -4.14
CA GLY A 11 16.68 -0.70 -3.85
C GLY A 11 16.07 -0.05 -5.10
N ALA A 12 16.79 -0.07 -6.22
CA ALA A 12 16.32 0.47 -7.50
C ALA A 12 15.10 -0.29 -8.05
N ILE A 13 15.10 -1.64 -7.97
CA ILE A 13 13.95 -2.46 -8.34
C ILE A 13 12.74 -2.07 -7.47
N GLY A 14 12.93 -1.95 -6.16
CA GLY A 14 11.85 -1.56 -5.26
C GLY A 14 11.30 -0.17 -5.55
N ALA A 15 12.16 0.81 -5.86
CA ALA A 15 11.74 2.15 -6.27
C ALA A 15 10.95 2.14 -7.59
N PHE A 16 11.38 1.36 -8.59
CA PHE A 16 10.64 1.20 -9.84
C PHE A 16 9.25 0.60 -9.59
N LEU A 17 9.15 -0.45 -8.76
CA LEU A 17 7.86 -1.04 -8.39
C LEU A 17 6.96 -0.06 -7.63
N ALA A 18 7.52 0.87 -6.84
CA ALA A 18 6.73 1.92 -6.17
C ALA A 18 6.12 2.90 -7.18
N VAL A 19 6.88 3.28 -8.21
CA VAL A 19 6.38 4.12 -9.31
C VAL A 19 5.30 3.38 -10.10
N LEU A 20 5.52 2.09 -10.40
CA LEU A 20 4.51 1.26 -11.06
C LEU A 20 3.22 1.19 -10.24
N PHE A 21 3.33 0.96 -8.94
CA PHE A 21 2.18 0.98 -8.02
C PHE A 21 1.40 2.29 -8.13
N PHE A 22 2.13 3.41 -8.11
CA PHE A 22 1.55 4.75 -8.21
C PHE A 22 0.77 4.96 -9.51
N VAL A 23 1.39 4.63 -10.65
CA VAL A 23 0.76 4.79 -11.97
C VAL A 23 -0.50 3.95 -12.07
N VAL A 24 -0.47 2.70 -11.58
CA VAL A 24 -1.62 1.79 -11.66
C VAL A 24 -2.79 2.31 -10.82
N PHE A 25 -2.59 2.68 -9.54
CA PHE A 25 -3.73 3.12 -8.71
C PHE A 25 -4.29 4.46 -9.20
N MET A 26 -3.44 5.36 -9.70
CA MET A 26 -3.88 6.64 -10.29
C MET A 26 -4.75 6.38 -11.52
N THR A 27 -4.30 5.51 -12.42
CA THR A 27 -5.07 5.14 -13.62
C THR A 27 -6.40 4.50 -13.23
N LEU A 28 -6.39 3.58 -12.27
CA LEU A 28 -7.61 2.92 -11.80
C LEU A 28 -8.62 3.90 -11.21
N GLY A 29 -8.16 4.89 -10.43
CA GLY A 29 -9.07 5.87 -9.84
C GLY A 29 -9.62 6.89 -10.83
N PHE A 30 -9.01 7.07 -12.00
CA PHE A 30 -9.63 7.81 -13.10
C PHE A 30 -10.59 6.96 -13.94
N VAL A 31 -10.35 5.64 -14.03
CA VAL A 31 -11.17 4.72 -14.84
C VAL A 31 -12.41 4.24 -14.10
N GLN A 32 -12.37 4.11 -12.77
CA GLN A 32 -13.54 3.72 -11.98
C GLN A 32 -14.48 4.92 -11.76
N PRO A 33 -15.71 4.90 -12.32
CA PRO A 33 -16.59 6.07 -12.33
C PRO A 33 -17.06 6.50 -10.94
N GLU A 34 -17.15 5.56 -9.99
CA GLU A 34 -17.60 5.81 -8.62
C GLU A 34 -16.44 6.15 -7.66
N HIS A 35 -15.19 6.12 -8.14
CA HIS A 35 -14.02 6.41 -7.31
C HIS A 35 -13.63 7.89 -7.39
N SER A 36 -13.56 8.56 -6.25
CA SER A 36 -13.01 9.90 -6.12
C SER A 36 -11.73 9.87 -5.31
N HIS A 37 -10.60 10.25 -5.90
CA HIS A 37 -9.31 10.38 -5.20
C HIS A 37 -9.34 11.28 -3.96
N MET A 38 -10.32 12.19 -3.88
CA MET A 38 -10.49 13.11 -2.76
C MET A 38 -11.33 12.53 -1.62
N ARG A 39 -12.19 11.54 -1.89
CA ARG A 39 -13.18 11.01 -0.92
C ARG A 39 -12.93 9.55 -0.56
N ASN A 40 -12.33 8.79 -1.47
CA ASN A 40 -12.15 7.36 -1.35
C ASN A 40 -10.69 6.99 -1.09
N THR A 41 -10.47 5.97 -0.26
CA THR A 41 -9.15 5.41 -0.01
C THR A 41 -8.63 4.67 -1.23
N ILE A 42 -7.31 4.61 -1.42
CA ILE A 42 -6.70 3.84 -2.52
C ILE A 42 -7.13 2.35 -2.46
N SER A 43 -7.33 1.80 -1.26
CA SER A 43 -7.78 0.41 -1.08
C SER A 43 -9.21 0.16 -1.55
N SER A 44 -10.08 1.18 -1.56
CA SER A 44 -11.45 1.04 -2.08
C SER A 44 -11.53 0.72 -3.57
N LEU A 45 -10.45 0.96 -4.33
CA LEU A 45 -10.36 0.58 -5.74
C LEU A 45 -10.56 -0.94 -5.96
N VAL A 46 -10.36 -1.76 -4.92
CA VAL A 46 -10.62 -3.21 -4.95
C VAL A 46 -12.12 -3.53 -5.11
N LEU A 47 -13.02 -2.60 -4.82
CA LEU A 47 -14.47 -2.81 -4.86
C LEU A 47 -15.09 -2.65 -6.25
N GLY A 48 -14.39 -2.00 -7.18
CA GLY A 48 -14.89 -1.74 -8.54
C GLY A 48 -14.72 -2.93 -9.49
N GLU A 49 -15.22 -2.77 -10.71
CA GLU A 49 -15.14 -3.77 -11.80
C GLU A 49 -13.69 -4.25 -12.05
N TYR A 50 -12.73 -3.33 -11.95
CA TYR A 50 -11.29 -3.61 -12.11
C TYR A 50 -10.57 -3.85 -10.78
N GLY A 51 -11.29 -4.19 -9.71
CA GLY A 51 -10.74 -4.31 -8.36
C GLY A 51 -9.64 -5.35 -8.21
N TRP A 52 -9.70 -6.43 -8.99
CA TRP A 52 -8.64 -7.44 -9.06
C TRP A 52 -7.29 -6.85 -9.51
N VAL A 53 -7.29 -5.80 -10.34
CA VAL A 53 -6.06 -5.10 -10.74
C VAL A 53 -5.45 -4.39 -9.54
N GLN A 54 -6.28 -3.77 -8.69
CA GLN A 54 -5.79 -3.16 -7.45
C GLN A 54 -5.28 -4.21 -6.45
N THR A 55 -5.93 -5.38 -6.37
CA THR A 55 -5.44 -6.50 -5.57
C THR A 55 -4.04 -6.93 -6.03
N LEU A 56 -3.81 -7.09 -7.34
CA LEU A 56 -2.48 -7.36 -7.90
C LEU A 56 -1.50 -6.21 -7.60
N ASN A 57 -1.97 -4.98 -7.67
CA ASN A 57 -1.16 -3.79 -7.39
C ASN A 57 -0.66 -3.75 -5.93
N PHE A 58 -1.42 -4.29 -4.96
CA PHE A 58 -0.94 -4.45 -3.60
C PHE A 58 0.20 -5.47 -3.46
N PHE A 59 0.23 -6.53 -4.26
CA PHE A 59 1.40 -7.42 -4.31
C PHE A 59 2.64 -6.71 -4.88
N VAL A 60 2.45 -5.83 -5.87
CA VAL A 60 3.53 -4.97 -6.40
C VAL A 60 4.07 -4.04 -5.31
N LEU A 61 3.18 -3.41 -4.53
CA LEU A 61 3.58 -2.56 -3.39
C LEU A 61 4.32 -3.37 -2.31
N SER A 62 3.84 -4.56 -1.97
CA SER A 62 4.49 -5.44 -1.00
C SER A 62 5.91 -5.81 -1.45
N ALA A 63 6.07 -6.22 -2.73
CA ALA A 63 7.37 -6.50 -3.31
C ALA A 63 8.28 -5.26 -3.30
N SER A 64 7.74 -4.09 -3.66
CA SER A 64 8.47 -2.81 -3.63
C SER A 64 9.09 -2.54 -2.26
N VAL A 65 8.29 -2.61 -1.19
CA VAL A 65 8.75 -2.33 0.17
C VAL A 65 9.79 -3.35 0.63
N ALA A 66 9.59 -4.64 0.33
CA ALA A 66 10.56 -5.69 0.67
C ALA A 66 11.92 -5.46 -0.01
N PHE A 67 11.93 -5.09 -1.31
CA PHE A 67 13.15 -4.83 -2.07
C PHE A 67 13.88 -3.55 -1.61
N ILE A 68 13.14 -2.49 -1.27
CA ILE A 68 13.69 -1.27 -0.67
C ILE A 68 14.32 -1.59 0.69
N GLY A 69 13.60 -2.30 1.55
CA GLY A 69 14.11 -2.67 2.87
C GLY A 69 15.31 -3.61 2.84
N PHE A 70 15.39 -4.51 1.85
CA PHE A 70 16.57 -5.33 1.61
C PHE A 70 17.77 -4.49 1.18
N GLY A 71 17.57 -3.54 0.25
CA GLY A 71 18.60 -2.62 -0.22
C GLY A 71 19.13 -1.71 0.90
N LEU A 72 18.21 -1.02 1.60
CA LEU A 72 18.54 -0.09 2.68
C LEU A 72 19.10 -0.79 3.91
N GLY A 73 18.51 -1.92 4.31
CA GLY A 73 18.92 -2.61 5.51
C GLY A 73 20.36 -3.12 5.46
N LYS A 74 20.86 -3.44 4.26
CA LYS A 74 22.24 -3.88 4.04
C LYS A 74 23.25 -2.72 3.97
N GLU A 75 22.82 -1.50 3.70
CA GLU A 75 23.65 -0.28 3.73
C GLU A 75 23.64 0.41 5.10
N ILE A 76 22.50 0.41 5.80
CA ILE A 76 22.31 1.12 7.07
C ILE A 76 22.77 0.25 8.27
N SER A 77 22.60 -1.07 8.21
CA SER A 77 22.77 -1.91 9.39
C SER A 77 24.20 -2.46 9.56
N GLY A 78 24.97 -1.82 10.43
CA GLY A 78 26.22 -2.36 10.99
C GLY A 78 26.03 -3.36 12.15
N LYS A 79 24.79 -3.74 12.52
CA LYS A 79 24.49 -4.63 13.67
C LYS A 79 23.78 -5.93 13.24
N LYS A 80 23.92 -6.95 14.10
CA LYS A 80 23.46 -8.36 13.91
C LYS A 80 21.95 -8.57 13.65
N HIS A 81 21.11 -7.53 13.79
CA HIS A 81 19.68 -7.63 13.49
C HIS A 81 19.23 -6.40 12.70
N ASN A 82 18.96 -6.62 11.41
CA ASN A 82 18.61 -5.60 10.44
C ASN A 82 17.14 -5.18 10.63
N SER A 83 16.91 -4.34 11.64
CA SER A 83 15.58 -3.83 12.01
C SER A 83 14.84 -3.20 10.83
N THR A 84 15.55 -2.50 9.94
CA THR A 84 14.98 -1.90 8.71
C THR A 84 14.40 -2.96 7.78
N PHE A 85 15.15 -4.03 7.54
CA PHE A 85 14.66 -5.15 6.73
C PHE A 85 13.49 -5.86 7.41
N LEU A 86 13.55 -6.10 8.72
CA LEU A 86 12.47 -6.76 9.44
C LEU A 86 11.19 -5.92 9.44
N ALA A 87 11.30 -4.61 9.66
CA ALA A 87 10.18 -3.67 9.57
C ALA A 87 9.58 -3.64 8.16
N SER A 88 10.42 -3.68 7.12
CA SER A 88 9.94 -3.74 5.74
C SER A 88 9.20 -5.04 5.43
N LEU A 89 9.68 -6.19 5.95
CA LEU A 89 9.00 -7.47 5.79
C LEU A 89 7.66 -7.50 6.54
N PHE A 90 7.63 -6.97 7.76
CA PHE A 90 6.40 -6.85 8.54
C PHE A 90 5.36 -6.00 7.80
N PHE A 91 5.75 -4.83 7.30
CA PHE A 91 4.87 -3.98 6.50
C PHE A 91 4.40 -4.69 5.22
N SER A 92 5.31 -5.38 4.53
CA SER A 92 4.99 -6.16 3.32
C SER A 92 3.96 -7.25 3.60
N ALA A 93 4.05 -7.93 4.74
CA ALA A 93 3.07 -8.92 5.18
C ALA A 93 1.70 -8.28 5.48
N CYS A 94 1.66 -7.10 6.11
CA CYS A 94 0.41 -6.36 6.31
C CYS A 94 -0.24 -5.97 4.98
N VAL A 95 0.54 -5.55 3.98
CA VAL A 95 0.01 -5.20 2.64
C VAL A 95 -0.56 -6.44 1.94
N ILE A 96 0.10 -7.59 2.04
CA ILE A 96 -0.44 -8.86 1.51
C ILE A 96 -1.74 -9.22 2.22
N PHE A 97 -1.81 -9.04 3.54
CA PHE A 97 -3.03 -9.27 4.29
C PHE A 97 -4.19 -8.39 3.78
N ILE A 98 -3.94 -7.09 3.52
CA ILE A 98 -4.92 -6.18 2.92
C ILE A 98 -5.36 -6.66 1.52
N ALA A 99 -4.44 -7.19 0.72
CA ALA A 99 -4.77 -7.72 -0.61
C ALA A 99 -5.68 -8.96 -0.54
N LEU A 100 -5.50 -9.80 0.47
CA LEU A 100 -6.26 -11.05 0.65
C LEU A 100 -7.59 -10.86 1.38
N VAL A 101 -7.66 -9.85 2.27
CA VAL A 101 -8.85 -9.55 3.07
C VAL A 101 -9.34 -8.16 2.68
N PRO A 102 -10.37 -8.04 1.83
CA PRO A 102 -10.93 -6.75 1.46
C PRO A 102 -11.33 -5.97 2.73
N THR A 103 -10.64 -4.86 2.99
CA THR A 103 -10.84 -4.06 4.20
C THR A 103 -11.89 -2.97 4.04
N ASP A 104 -12.20 -2.58 2.81
CA ASP A 104 -13.19 -1.54 2.52
C ASP A 104 -14.59 -2.13 2.39
N LYS A 105 -15.57 -1.41 2.95
CA LYS A 105 -16.97 -1.86 3.00
C LYS A 105 -17.76 -1.29 1.83
N THR A 106 -18.66 -2.10 1.31
CA THR A 106 -19.57 -1.75 0.20
C THR A 106 -20.89 -1.13 0.65
N ASP A 107 -21.28 -1.26 1.94
CA ASP A 107 -22.61 -0.87 2.42
C ASP A 107 -22.62 0.52 3.11
N PRO A 108 -23.41 1.51 2.62
CA PRO A 108 -23.51 2.85 3.19
C PRO A 108 -23.92 2.91 4.67
N ARG A 109 -24.66 1.90 5.16
CA ARG A 109 -25.12 1.86 6.56
C ARG A 109 -23.98 1.62 7.55
N GLU A 110 -22.94 0.91 7.11
CA GLU A 110 -21.76 0.60 7.91
C GLU A 110 -20.81 1.82 8.01
N LEU A 111 -20.80 2.70 7.00
CA LEU A 111 -20.06 3.97 7.01
C LEU A 111 -20.57 4.93 8.09
N ILE A 112 -21.89 5.01 8.28
CA ILE A 112 -22.54 5.83 9.32
C ILE A 112 -22.25 5.27 10.72
N SER A 113 -22.10 3.95 10.86
CA SER A 113 -21.70 3.30 12.10
C SER A 113 -20.24 3.61 12.47
N PHE A 114 -19.33 3.60 11.48
CA PHE A 114 -17.91 3.93 11.69
C PHE A 114 -17.68 5.39 12.11
N ALA A 115 -18.44 6.34 11.56
CA ALA A 115 -18.37 7.75 11.97
C ALA A 115 -18.67 7.95 13.47
N LYS A 116 -19.34 7.00 14.12
CA LYS A 116 -19.60 7.03 15.56
C LYS A 116 -18.49 6.40 16.41
N LEU A 117 -17.54 5.67 15.79
CA LEU A 117 -16.57 4.82 16.48
C LEU A 117 -15.31 5.56 16.95
N SER A 118 -14.88 6.63 16.27
CA SER A 118 -13.68 7.38 16.66
C SER A 118 -13.75 8.86 16.29
N TYR A 119 -12.99 9.69 17.00
CA TYR A 119 -12.90 11.13 16.73
C TYR A 119 -12.38 11.41 15.31
N MET A 120 -11.43 10.61 14.82
CA MET A 120 -10.94 10.72 13.44
C MET A 120 -11.99 10.32 12.41
N ALA A 121 -12.83 9.33 12.69
CA ALA A 121 -13.92 8.96 11.78
C ALA A 121 -14.98 10.07 11.67
N ARG A 122 -15.22 10.85 12.74
CA ARG A 122 -16.10 12.03 12.69
C ARG A 122 -15.54 13.15 11.82
N ILE A 123 -14.24 13.44 11.95
CA ILE A 123 -13.57 14.46 11.11
C ILE A 123 -13.61 14.03 9.64
N HIS A 124 -13.33 12.75 9.35
CA HIS A 124 -13.40 12.23 7.99
C HIS A 124 -14.81 12.35 7.39
N HIS A 125 -15.86 12.14 8.18
CA HIS A 125 -17.25 12.28 7.73
C HIS A 125 -17.63 13.73 7.34
N LEU A 126 -16.98 14.76 7.89
CA LEU A 126 -17.23 16.16 7.53
C LEU A 126 -16.77 16.50 6.10
N PHE A 127 -15.76 15.80 5.58
CA PHE A 127 -15.21 16.03 4.24
C PHE A 127 -15.77 15.07 3.17
N VAL A 128 -16.58 14.09 3.60
CA VAL A 128 -17.16 13.06 2.71
C VAL A 128 -18.62 13.35 2.35
N LEU A 129 -19.28 14.38 2.91
CA LEU A 129 -20.57 14.89 2.42
C LEU A 129 -20.37 15.88 1.27
#